data_AF-E2ZHT9-F1
#
_entry.id   AF-E2ZHT9-F1
#
_cell.length_a   1.000
_cell.length_b   1.000
_cell.length_c   1.000
_cell.angle_alpha   90.00
_cell.angle_beta   90.00
_cell.angle_gamma   90.00
#
_symmetry.space_group_name_H-M   'P 1'
#
loop_
_entity.id
_entity.type
_entity.pdbx_description
1 polymer ?
#
loop_
_entity_poly.entity_id
_entity_poly.type
_entity_poly.pdbx_seq_one_letter_code
_entity_poly.pdbx_strand_id
1 'polypeptide(L)'
;MFNYVTEGTFDSYLFQTLENKQRFISQIMTSKSPVRSCEDVDEQALSYAEIKALCAGNPLIKEKMDLDVQVAKLKVLKADHQSQKFRLQDKLLTKFPADIQETNAYIAGVKADAQLADAHPQGKEEFCGMTIKGVTYDEKKTAGERLVLACSELPNAEEKVIGSYRGFELSLRFDTFRSEYQAILKGERRYPVALGTDPLGNIIRLDNSLNNFPE
;
A
#
# COMPACT_ATOMS: atom_id res chain seq x y z
N MET A 1 7.14 18.18 43.16
CA MET A 1 6.12 18.13 44.24
C MET A 1 6.54 17.00 45.17
N PHE A 2 6.82 17.26 46.44
CA PHE A 2 7.15 16.22 47.41
C PHE A 2 5.91 15.91 48.24
N ASN A 3 5.45 14.65 48.20
CA ASN A 3 4.30 14.19 48.98
C ASN A 3 4.82 13.45 50.22
N TYR A 4 4.54 14.00 51.40
CA TYR A 4 4.92 13.40 52.67
C TYR A 4 3.76 12.57 53.18
N VAL A 5 4.02 11.32 53.53
CA VAL A 5 2.99 10.40 54.00
C VAL A 5 3.52 9.60 55.18
N THR A 6 2.64 9.32 56.14
CA THR A 6 3.00 8.65 57.39
C THR A 6 2.46 7.21 57.36
N GLU A 7 3.27 6.24 57.78
CA GLU A 7 2.83 4.84 57.85
C GLU A 7 1.76 4.66 58.93
N GLY A 8 0.71 3.89 58.63
CA GLY A 8 -0.37 3.55 59.57
C GLY A 8 -1.43 4.63 59.80
N THR A 9 -1.43 5.74 59.04
CA THR A 9 -2.37 6.86 59.24
C THR A 9 -3.51 6.90 58.23
N PHE A 10 -4.48 7.78 58.51
CA PHE A 10 -5.67 8.06 57.71
C PHE A 10 -5.36 8.63 56.30
N ASP A 11 -4.09 8.89 56.01
CA ASP A 11 -3.61 9.39 54.72
C ASP A 11 -3.91 8.40 53.59
N SER A 12 -3.88 7.09 53.86
CA SER A 12 -4.25 6.03 52.92
C SER A 12 -5.69 6.15 52.38
N TYR A 13 -6.62 6.62 53.22
CA TYR A 13 -8.02 6.85 52.85
C TYR A 13 -8.20 8.14 52.03
N LEU A 14 -7.44 9.18 52.37
CA LEU A 14 -7.45 10.45 51.65
C LEU A 14 -6.90 10.27 50.22
N PHE A 15 -5.81 9.53 50.07
CA PHE A 15 -5.26 9.20 48.75
C PHE A 15 -6.17 8.28 47.94
N GLN A 16 -6.85 7.32 48.57
CA GLN A 16 -7.87 6.51 47.88
C GLN A 16 -9.03 7.37 47.34
N THR A 17 -9.45 8.37 48.10
CA THR A 17 -10.52 9.29 47.67
C THR A 17 -10.05 10.17 46.50
N LEU A 18 -8.79 10.60 46.53
CA LEU A 18 -8.18 11.38 45.45
C LEU A 18 -8.03 10.54 44.16
N GLU A 19 -7.57 9.29 44.28
CA GLU A 19 -7.43 8.33 43.18
C GLU A 19 -8.79 8.09 42.48
N ASN A 20 -9.85 7.85 43.26
CA ASN A 20 -11.19 7.65 42.71
C ASN A 20 -11.71 8.89 41.94
N LYS A 21 -11.43 10.10 42.45
CA LYS A 21 -11.78 11.35 41.77
C LYS A 21 -10.98 11.54 40.50
N GLN A 22 -9.67 11.31 40.52
CA GLN A 22 -8.83 11.40 39.33
C GLN A 22 -9.31 10.41 38.27
N ARG A 23 -9.55 9.15 38.64
CA ARG A 23 -10.03 8.12 37.71
C ARG A 23 -11.34 8.51 37.02
N PHE A 24 -12.27 9.11 37.76
CA PHE A 24 -13.52 9.62 37.21
C PHE A 24 -13.31 10.82 36.26
N ILE A 25 -12.43 11.77 36.63
CA ILE A 25 -12.12 12.94 35.80
C ILE A 25 -11.39 12.53 34.51
N SER A 26 -10.41 11.62 34.59
CA SER A 26 -9.71 11.09 33.43
C SER A 26 -10.68 10.39 32.48
N GLN A 27 -11.62 9.58 33.00
CA GLN A 27 -12.67 8.95 32.17
C GLN A 27 -13.54 9.97 31.41
N ILE A 28 -13.84 11.12 32.01
CA ILE A 28 -14.62 12.19 31.36
C ILE A 28 -13.77 12.94 30.33
N MET A 29 -12.51 13.23 30.65
CA MET A 29 -11.59 13.99 29.79
C MET A 29 -11.21 13.21 28.53
N THR A 30 -11.07 11.88 28.58
CA THR A 30 -10.70 11.08 27.41
C THR A 30 -11.87 10.87 26.42
N SER A 31 -13.08 11.34 26.72
CA SER A 31 -14.27 11.38 25.84
C SER A 31 -14.54 10.11 25.00
N LYS A 32 -14.11 8.95 25.48
CA LYS A 32 -14.32 7.65 24.84
C LYS A 32 -15.27 6.83 25.70
N SER A 33 -16.39 6.45 25.10
CA SER A 33 -17.40 5.55 25.66
C SER A 33 -16.75 4.31 26.32
N PRO A 34 -17.26 3.80 27.47
CA PRO A 34 -16.51 3.01 28.44
C PRO A 34 -16.25 1.54 28.04
N VAL A 35 -16.11 1.22 26.75
CA VAL A 35 -16.15 -0.17 26.27
C VAL A 35 -14.96 -0.59 25.40
N ARG A 36 -14.04 0.28 24.99
CA ARG A 36 -12.86 -0.21 24.24
C ARG A 36 -11.55 0.43 24.68
N SER A 37 -10.70 -0.47 25.20
CA SER A 37 -9.27 -0.31 25.50
C SER A 37 -8.93 0.89 26.39
N CYS A 38 -9.09 0.72 27.70
CA CYS A 38 -8.36 1.50 28.69
C CYS A 38 -6.91 1.02 28.73
N GLU A 39 -6.08 1.54 27.83
CA GLU A 39 -4.61 1.41 27.86
C GLU A 39 -3.90 2.75 28.08
N ASP A 40 -4.61 3.79 28.52
CA ASP A 40 -3.98 4.91 29.21
C ASP A 40 -4.30 4.78 30.71
N VAL A 41 -3.58 3.87 31.36
CA VAL A 41 -3.45 3.89 32.81
C VAL A 41 -2.54 5.08 33.10
N ASP A 42 -3.14 6.21 33.49
CA ASP A 42 -2.41 7.38 33.97
C ASP A 42 -1.29 6.91 34.92
N GLU A 43 -0.04 7.19 34.56
CA GLU A 43 1.17 6.84 35.33
C GLU A 43 1.08 7.36 36.78
N GLN A 44 0.29 8.42 37.01
CA GLN A 44 -0.02 8.97 38.34
C GLN A 44 -0.97 8.12 39.19
N ALA A 45 -1.88 7.34 38.60
CA ALA A 45 -2.76 6.44 39.37
C ALA A 45 -1.97 5.26 39.97
N LEU A 46 -0.92 4.80 39.27
CA LEU A 46 0.04 3.82 39.79
C LEU A 46 0.73 4.34 41.05
N SER A 47 1.14 5.62 41.04
CA SER A 47 1.80 6.29 42.17
C SER A 47 0.93 6.36 43.42
N TYR A 48 -0.39 6.56 43.31
CA TYR A 48 -1.27 6.61 44.49
C TYR A 48 -1.49 5.23 45.13
N ALA A 49 -1.60 4.18 44.32
CA ALA A 49 -1.70 2.82 44.83
C ALA A 49 -0.38 2.39 45.52
N GLU A 50 0.78 2.79 44.98
CA GLU A 50 2.11 2.55 45.57
C GLU A 50 2.26 3.26 46.92
N ILE A 51 1.83 4.52 46.99
CA ILE A 51 1.78 5.31 48.23
C ILE A 51 0.89 4.61 49.26
N LYS A 52 -0.27 4.07 48.85
CA LYS A 52 -1.17 3.31 49.73
C LYS A 52 -0.54 2.01 50.27
N ALA A 53 0.23 1.30 49.45
CA ALA A 53 0.94 0.09 49.88
C ALA A 53 2.06 0.41 50.88
N LEU A 54 2.79 1.50 50.67
CA LEU A 54 3.77 2.03 51.63
C LEU A 54 3.12 2.39 52.97
N CYS A 55 1.97 3.08 52.94
CA CYS A 55 1.28 3.48 54.18
C CYS A 55 0.70 2.32 54.99
N ALA A 56 0.30 1.24 54.32
CA ALA A 56 -0.31 0.08 54.98
C ALA A 56 0.71 -0.81 55.71
N GLY A 57 2.02 -0.64 55.45
CA GLY A 57 3.10 -1.38 56.12
C GLY A 57 3.09 -2.89 55.91
N ASN A 58 2.21 -3.43 55.05
CA ASN A 58 2.05 -4.85 54.83
C ASN A 58 2.71 -5.28 53.50
N PRO A 59 3.79 -6.09 53.54
CA PRO A 59 4.52 -6.50 52.34
C PRO A 59 3.67 -7.30 51.34
N LEU A 60 2.62 -7.98 51.80
CA LEU A 60 1.71 -8.75 50.92
C LEU A 60 0.89 -7.85 49.98
N ILE A 61 0.62 -6.59 50.38
CA ILE A 61 -0.13 -5.64 49.54
C ILE A 61 0.74 -5.18 48.37
N LYS A 62 2.04 -4.95 48.62
CA LYS A 62 3.01 -4.60 47.57
C LYS A 62 3.15 -5.73 46.55
N GLU A 63 3.34 -6.97 47.02
CA GLU A 63 3.46 -8.15 46.15
C GLU A 63 2.20 -8.35 45.29
N LYS A 64 1.02 -8.21 45.88
CA LYS A 64 -0.25 -8.29 45.14
C LYS A 64 -0.34 -7.23 44.05
N MET A 65 0.11 -6.01 44.32
CA MET A 65 0.12 -4.94 43.33
C MET A 65 1.12 -5.20 42.20
N ASP A 66 2.34 -5.63 42.52
CA ASP A 66 3.34 -5.99 41.51
C ASP A 66 2.82 -7.11 40.60
N LEU A 67 2.12 -8.10 41.18
CA LEU A 67 1.48 -9.19 40.44
C LEU A 67 0.32 -8.67 39.57
N ASP A 68 -0.51 -7.76 40.06
CA ASP A 68 -1.61 -7.18 39.27
C ASP A 68 -1.09 -6.40 38.05
N VAL A 69 -0.01 -5.64 38.21
CA VAL A 69 0.66 -4.93 37.10
C VAL A 69 1.19 -5.92 36.06
N GLN A 70 1.86 -6.99 36.52
CA GLN A 70 2.35 -8.04 35.63
C GLN A 70 1.21 -8.74 34.88
N VAL A 71 0.12 -9.07 35.57
CA VAL A 71 -1.07 -9.69 34.97
C VAL A 71 -1.71 -8.76 33.94
N ALA A 72 -1.83 -7.46 34.23
CA ALA A 72 -2.34 -6.48 33.28
C ALA A 72 -1.46 -6.42 32.02
N LYS A 73 -0.14 -6.32 32.19
CA LYS A 73 0.82 -6.34 31.08
C LYS A 73 0.72 -7.62 30.23
N LEU A 74 0.64 -8.78 30.87
CA LEU A 74 0.52 -10.06 30.17
C LEU A 74 -0.81 -10.19 29.40
N LYS A 75 -1.91 -9.63 29.92
CA LYS A 75 -3.20 -9.62 29.21
C LYS A 75 -3.14 -8.80 27.93
N VAL A 76 -2.48 -7.63 27.96
CA VAL A 76 -2.25 -6.80 26.78
C VAL A 76 -1.43 -7.55 25.74
N LEU A 77 -0.29 -8.11 26.13
CA LEU A 77 0.58 -8.88 25.23
C LEU A 77 -0.14 -10.09 24.62
N LYS A 78 -0.96 -10.79 25.42
CA LYS A 78 -1.77 -11.91 24.91
C LYS A 78 -2.80 -11.45 23.89
N ALA A 79 -3.50 -10.34 24.16
CA ALA A 79 -4.49 -9.79 23.24
C ALA A 79 -3.85 -9.35 21.91
N ASP A 80 -2.69 -8.68 21.97
CA ASP A 80 -1.94 -8.30 20.78
C ASP A 80 -1.48 -9.53 19.99
N HIS A 81 -0.85 -10.51 20.64
CA HIS A 81 -0.44 -11.75 19.98
C HIS A 81 -1.63 -12.49 19.32
N GLN A 82 -2.78 -12.53 19.99
CA GLN A 82 -3.98 -13.15 19.43
C GLN A 82 -4.51 -12.37 18.22
N SER A 83 -4.51 -11.04 18.27
CA SER A 83 -4.87 -10.18 17.15
C SER A 83 -3.94 -10.39 15.95
N GLN A 84 -2.63 -10.44 16.19
CA GLN A 84 -1.63 -10.73 15.16
C GLN A 84 -1.86 -12.10 14.51
N LYS A 85 -2.12 -13.14 15.31
CA LYS A 85 -2.43 -14.49 14.81
C LYS A 85 -3.65 -14.49 13.89
N PHE A 86 -4.74 -13.84 14.30
CA PHE A 86 -5.94 -13.77 13.46
C PHE A 86 -5.69 -12.99 12.17
N ARG A 87 -4.95 -11.87 12.24
CA ARG A 87 -4.56 -11.10 11.06
C ARG A 87 -3.73 -11.92 10.07
N LEU A 88 -2.82 -12.77 10.58
CA LEU A 88 -2.02 -13.65 9.74
C LEU A 88 -2.86 -14.77 9.11
N GLN A 89 -3.77 -15.36 9.88
CA GLN A 89 -4.70 -16.38 9.37
C GLN A 89 -5.59 -15.81 8.26
N ASP A 90 -6.13 -14.62 8.46
CA ASP A 90 -6.95 -13.95 7.45
C ASP A 90 -6.15 -13.66 6.17
N LYS A 91 -4.93 -13.11 6.29
CA LYS A 91 -4.03 -12.92 5.14
C LYS A 91 -3.70 -14.22 4.42
N LEU A 92 -3.47 -15.31 5.14
CA LEU A 92 -3.16 -16.62 4.57
C LEU A 92 -4.33 -17.20 3.78
N LEU A 93 -5.56 -17.02 4.27
CA LEU A 93 -6.75 -17.61 3.67
C LEU A 93 -7.33 -16.77 2.53
N THR A 94 -7.23 -15.43 2.62
CA THR A 94 -7.89 -14.53 1.67
C THR A 94 -6.90 -13.85 0.74
N LYS A 95 -5.90 -13.15 1.29
CA LYS A 95 -5.01 -12.28 0.51
C LYS A 95 -3.98 -13.05 -0.29
N PHE A 96 -3.17 -13.90 0.36
CA PHE A 96 -2.07 -14.57 -0.33
C PHE A 96 -2.53 -15.48 -1.48
N PRO A 97 -3.63 -16.25 -1.38
CA PRO A 97 -4.09 -17.04 -2.52
C PRO A 97 -4.53 -16.16 -3.70
N ALA A 98 -5.23 -15.05 -3.43
CA ALA A 98 -5.62 -14.10 -4.46
C ALA A 98 -4.41 -13.43 -5.11
N ASP A 99 -3.45 -12.96 -4.29
CA ASP A 99 -2.22 -12.33 -4.75
C ASP A 99 -1.38 -13.30 -5.60
N ILE A 100 -1.29 -14.58 -5.20
CA ILE A 100 -0.60 -15.63 -5.97
C ILE A 100 -1.31 -15.86 -7.31
N GLN A 101 -2.64 -15.94 -7.33
CA GLN A 101 -3.40 -16.13 -8.56
C GLN A 101 -3.21 -14.94 -9.51
N GLU A 102 -3.32 -13.72 -9.02
CA GLU A 102 -3.11 -12.49 -9.79
C GLU A 102 -1.67 -12.40 -10.32
N THR A 103 -0.69 -12.70 -9.49
CA THR A 103 0.73 -12.69 -9.88
C THR A 103 1.04 -13.77 -10.91
N ASN A 104 0.47 -14.97 -10.77
CA ASN A 104 0.63 -16.03 -11.77
C ASN A 104 -0.02 -15.67 -13.11
N ALA A 105 -1.22 -15.07 -13.08
CA ALA A 105 -1.86 -14.55 -14.29
C ALA A 105 -1.02 -13.43 -14.94
N TYR A 106 -0.43 -12.55 -14.12
CA TYR A 106 0.51 -11.53 -14.58
C TYR A 106 1.73 -12.14 -15.28
N ILE A 107 2.38 -13.13 -14.67
CA ILE A 107 3.54 -13.82 -15.25
C ILE A 107 3.16 -14.53 -16.54
N ALA A 108 2.00 -15.20 -16.59
CA ALA A 108 1.54 -15.90 -17.79
C ALA A 108 1.32 -14.93 -18.96
N GLY A 109 0.68 -13.78 -18.71
CA GLY A 109 0.48 -12.75 -19.73
C GLY A 109 1.79 -12.15 -20.23
N VAL A 110 2.71 -11.78 -19.33
CA VAL A 110 4.02 -11.25 -19.71
C VAL A 110 4.85 -12.28 -20.50
N LYS A 111 4.79 -13.56 -20.14
CA LYS A 111 5.46 -14.62 -20.91
C LYS A 111 4.89 -14.80 -22.31
N ALA A 112 3.57 -14.73 -22.48
CA ALA A 112 2.94 -14.80 -23.79
C ALA A 112 3.33 -13.60 -24.66
N ASP A 113 3.33 -12.40 -24.08
CA ASP A 113 3.73 -11.17 -24.77
C ASP A 113 5.24 -11.18 -25.13
N ALA A 114 6.10 -11.70 -24.25
CA ALA A 114 7.52 -11.90 -24.53
C ALA A 114 7.75 -12.88 -25.69
N GLN A 115 7.05 -14.02 -25.70
CA GLN A 115 7.10 -14.98 -26.82
C GLN A 115 6.63 -14.36 -28.14
N LEU A 116 5.60 -13.51 -28.11
CA LEU A 116 5.11 -12.79 -29.28
C LEU A 116 6.16 -11.79 -29.79
N ALA A 117 6.82 -11.07 -28.88
CA ALA A 117 7.91 -10.16 -29.22
C ALA A 117 9.14 -10.88 -29.80
N ASP A 118 9.49 -12.05 -29.26
CA ASP A 118 10.57 -12.92 -29.74
C ASP A 118 10.25 -13.56 -31.10
N ALA A 119 8.98 -13.91 -31.35
CA ALA A 119 8.52 -14.46 -32.61
C ALA A 119 8.51 -13.42 -33.75
N HIS A 120 8.47 -12.12 -33.40
CA HIS A 120 8.61 -11.00 -34.34
C HIS A 120 9.86 -10.17 -34.03
N PRO A 121 11.08 -10.75 -34.17
CA PRO A 121 12.30 -10.05 -33.87
C PRO A 121 12.54 -8.95 -34.90
N GLN A 122 12.92 -7.76 -34.43
CA GLN A 122 13.37 -6.70 -35.32
C GLN A 122 14.80 -7.02 -35.75
N GLY A 123 15.03 -7.25 -37.05
CA GLY A 123 16.38 -7.21 -37.60
C GLY A 123 16.97 -5.83 -37.33
N LYS A 124 18.21 -5.74 -36.85
CA LYS A 124 18.88 -4.46 -36.53
C LYS A 124 18.87 -3.44 -37.69
N GLU A 125 18.60 -3.88 -38.91
CA GLU A 125 18.55 -3.06 -40.13
C GLU A 125 17.19 -3.04 -40.85
N GLU A 126 16.22 -3.90 -40.48
CA GLU A 126 14.93 -4.01 -41.16
C GLU A 126 13.79 -3.56 -40.25
N PHE A 127 13.05 -2.53 -40.68
CA PHE A 127 11.83 -2.12 -40.02
C PHE A 127 10.74 -3.17 -40.28
N CYS A 128 10.31 -3.89 -39.25
CA CYS A 128 9.07 -4.66 -39.33
C CYS A 128 7.93 -3.66 -39.52
N GLY A 129 7.41 -3.58 -40.75
CA GLY A 129 6.44 -2.56 -41.15
C GLY A 129 5.29 -2.37 -40.15
N MET A 130 4.86 -1.12 -39.98
CA MET A 130 3.78 -0.76 -39.07
C MET A 130 2.49 -0.55 -39.84
N THR A 131 1.38 -1.12 -39.35
CA THR A 131 0.06 -0.87 -39.94
C THR A 131 -0.61 0.25 -39.17
N ILE A 132 -0.94 1.36 -39.84
CA ILE A 132 -1.70 2.48 -39.26
C ILE A 132 -2.89 2.77 -40.17
N LYS A 133 -4.10 2.72 -39.61
CA LYS A 133 -5.37 2.92 -40.31
C LYS A 133 -5.52 2.06 -41.57
N GLY A 134 -5.03 0.82 -41.51
CA GLY A 134 -5.09 -0.13 -42.63
C GLY A 134 -4.03 0.07 -43.73
N VAL A 135 -3.10 1.02 -43.57
CA VAL A 135 -1.95 1.20 -44.47
C VAL A 135 -0.69 0.65 -43.81
N THR A 136 0.01 -0.25 -44.48
CA THR A 136 1.32 -0.78 -44.07
C THR A 136 2.42 0.18 -44.50
N TYR A 137 3.24 0.62 -43.56
CA TYR A 137 4.40 1.46 -43.81
C TYR A 137 5.67 0.65 -43.56
N ASP A 138 6.54 0.58 -44.56
CA ASP A 138 7.81 -0.16 -44.49
C ASP A 138 9.00 0.75 -44.15
N GLU A 139 8.76 2.06 -43.99
CA GLU A 139 9.78 3.05 -43.65
C GLU A 139 9.52 3.70 -42.29
N LYS A 140 10.56 3.75 -41.43
CA LYS A 140 10.48 4.33 -40.08
C LYS A 140 10.00 5.78 -40.08
N LYS A 141 10.49 6.62 -41.01
CA LYS A 141 10.11 8.04 -41.06
C LYS A 141 8.62 8.22 -41.35
N THR A 142 8.11 7.57 -42.39
CA THR A 142 6.71 7.69 -42.81
C THR A 142 5.75 7.13 -41.76
N ALA A 143 6.11 6.00 -41.14
CA ALA A 143 5.37 5.40 -40.05
C ALA A 143 5.26 6.34 -38.82
N GLY A 144 6.38 6.97 -38.42
CA GLY A 144 6.42 7.88 -37.28
C GLY A 144 5.62 9.17 -37.53
N GLU A 145 5.73 9.75 -38.73
CA GLU A 145 4.98 10.96 -39.10
C GLU A 145 3.47 10.70 -39.10
N ARG A 146 3.05 9.55 -39.64
CA ARG A 146 1.64 9.15 -39.66
C ARG A 146 1.12 8.83 -38.26
N LEU A 147 1.97 8.35 -37.36
CA LEU A 147 1.63 8.15 -35.96
C LEU A 147 1.41 9.49 -35.24
N VAL A 148 2.33 10.47 -35.39
CA VAL A 148 2.18 11.82 -34.80
C VAL A 148 0.94 12.54 -35.35
N LEU A 149 0.66 12.38 -36.64
CA LEU A 149 -0.53 12.94 -37.27
C LEU A 149 -1.80 12.26 -36.74
N ALA A 150 -1.80 10.93 -36.58
CA ALA A 150 -2.91 10.21 -35.96
C ALA A 150 -3.15 10.63 -34.50
N CYS A 151 -2.10 10.97 -33.75
CA CYS A 151 -2.23 11.58 -32.41
C CYS A 151 -2.91 12.95 -32.47
N SER A 152 -2.48 13.80 -33.41
CA SER A 152 -3.01 15.16 -33.57
C SER A 152 -4.48 15.19 -34.01
N GLU A 153 -4.92 14.16 -34.73
CA GLU A 153 -6.31 13.97 -35.16
C GLU A 153 -7.24 13.43 -34.05
N LEU A 154 -6.71 13.09 -32.86
CA LEU A 154 -7.50 12.59 -31.74
C LEU A 154 -7.81 13.73 -30.76
N PRO A 155 -9.04 14.26 -30.76
CA PRO A 155 -9.44 15.34 -29.85
C PRO A 155 -9.81 14.84 -28.44
N ASN A 156 -10.01 13.52 -28.26
CA ASN A 156 -10.60 12.95 -27.05
C ASN A 156 -9.60 12.06 -26.27
N ALA A 157 -9.78 12.00 -24.95
CA ALA A 157 -9.03 11.14 -24.04
C ALA A 157 -9.40 9.64 -24.14
N GLU A 158 -10.21 9.26 -25.12
CA GLU A 158 -10.63 7.87 -25.33
C GLU A 158 -9.56 7.07 -26.06
N GLU A 159 -9.38 5.82 -25.62
CA GLU A 159 -8.47 4.86 -26.26
C GLU A 159 -9.02 4.48 -27.64
N LYS A 160 -8.30 4.81 -28.72
CA LYS A 160 -8.69 4.45 -30.08
C LYS A 160 -7.64 3.55 -30.72
N VAL A 161 -8.08 2.39 -31.19
CA VAL A 161 -7.25 1.47 -31.98
C VAL A 161 -6.92 2.12 -33.31
N ILE A 162 -5.63 2.24 -33.61
CA ILE A 162 -5.12 2.84 -34.85
C ILE A 162 -4.47 1.82 -35.78
N GLY A 163 -4.09 0.64 -35.30
CA GLY A 163 -3.55 -0.42 -36.15
C GLY A 163 -2.76 -1.45 -35.37
N SER A 164 -1.66 -1.95 -35.95
CA SER A 164 -0.84 -3.01 -35.35
C SER A 164 0.64 -2.81 -35.61
N TYR A 165 1.46 -3.16 -34.61
CA TYR A 165 2.92 -3.09 -34.67
C TYR A 165 3.54 -4.36 -34.07
N ARG A 166 4.38 -5.08 -34.84
CA ARG A 166 5.05 -6.33 -34.41
C ARG A 166 4.11 -7.37 -33.77
N GLY A 167 2.89 -7.47 -34.29
CA GLY A 167 1.85 -8.39 -33.79
C GLY A 167 1.04 -7.88 -32.58
N PHE A 168 1.39 -6.72 -32.01
CA PHE A 168 0.61 -6.03 -30.98
C PHE A 168 -0.41 -5.08 -31.60
N GLU A 169 -1.59 -4.99 -30.98
CA GLU A 169 -2.61 -4.01 -31.34
C GLU A 169 -2.20 -2.62 -30.82
N LEU A 170 -2.05 -1.66 -31.72
CA LEU A 170 -1.63 -0.29 -31.40
C LEU A 170 -2.87 0.59 -31.22
N SER A 171 -3.01 1.15 -30.04
CA SER A 171 -4.03 2.14 -29.70
C SER A 171 -3.40 3.43 -29.22
N LEU A 172 -4.11 4.55 -29.38
CA LEU A 172 -3.68 5.86 -28.92
C LEU A 172 -4.66 6.37 -27.87
N ARG A 173 -4.12 7.04 -26.85
CA ARG A 173 -4.88 7.73 -25.80
C ARG A 173 -4.19 9.04 -25.46
N PHE A 174 -4.97 10.09 -25.21
CA PHE A 174 -4.45 11.31 -24.61
C PHE A 174 -4.56 11.23 -23.08
N ASP A 175 -3.43 11.36 -22.37
CA ASP A 175 -3.40 11.41 -20.91
C ASP A 175 -3.66 12.85 -20.45
N THR A 176 -4.87 13.11 -19.96
CA THR A 176 -5.28 14.43 -19.48
C THR A 176 -4.50 14.89 -18.25
N PHE A 177 -3.94 13.98 -17.46
CA PHE A 177 -3.20 14.33 -16.25
C PHE A 177 -1.79 14.82 -16.59
N ARG A 178 -1.11 14.15 -17.52
CA ARG A 178 0.25 14.52 -17.96
C ARG A 178 0.27 15.45 -19.17
N SER A 179 -0.88 15.69 -19.81
CA SER A 179 -1.00 16.44 -21.07
C SER A 179 -0.11 15.88 -22.18
N GLU A 180 0.00 14.55 -22.25
CA GLU A 180 0.87 13.83 -23.19
C GLU A 180 0.07 12.77 -23.97
N TYR A 181 0.45 12.54 -25.22
CA TYR A 181 -0.09 11.42 -26.01
C TYR A 181 0.62 10.12 -25.62
N GLN A 182 -0.16 9.06 -25.40
CA GLN A 182 0.35 7.73 -25.11
C GLN A 182 -0.10 6.77 -26.21
N ALA A 183 0.86 6.02 -26.76
CA ALA A 183 0.58 4.80 -27.50
C ALA A 183 0.45 3.64 -26.53
N ILE A 184 -0.61 2.86 -26.62
CA ILE A 184 -0.81 1.65 -25.85
C ILE A 184 -0.65 0.48 -26.83
N LEU A 185 0.41 -0.31 -26.63
CA LEU A 185 0.59 -1.59 -27.29
C LEU A 185 -0.16 -2.65 -26.49
N LYS A 186 -1.10 -3.33 -27.13
CA LYS A 186 -2.00 -4.29 -26.51
C LYS A 186 -1.72 -5.69 -27.06
N GLY A 187 -1.30 -6.58 -26.16
CA GLY A 187 -1.26 -8.03 -26.33
C GLY A 187 -2.19 -8.66 -25.31
N GLU A 188 -1.70 -9.62 -24.54
CA GLU A 188 -2.36 -10.08 -23.29
C GLU A 188 -2.34 -8.98 -22.22
N ARG A 189 -1.32 -8.13 -22.26
CA ARG A 189 -1.18 -6.95 -21.38
C ARG A 189 -1.17 -5.66 -22.19
N ARG A 190 -1.28 -4.54 -21.46
CA ARG A 190 -1.26 -3.18 -22.02
C ARG A 190 0.04 -2.49 -21.65
N TYR A 191 0.77 -2.00 -22.64
CA TYR A 191 2.04 -1.31 -22.48
C TYR A 191 1.89 0.14 -22.95
N PRO A 192 1.63 1.08 -22.04
CA PRO A 192 1.58 2.50 -22.38
C PRO A 192 2.99 3.04 -22.61
N VAL A 193 3.17 3.73 -23.73
CA VAL A 193 4.41 4.37 -24.18
C VAL A 193 4.12 5.83 -24.45
N ALA A 194 4.81 6.72 -23.75
CA ALA A 194 4.69 8.16 -23.96
C ALA A 194 5.28 8.54 -25.33
N LEU A 195 4.49 9.28 -26.12
CA LEU A 195 4.85 9.77 -27.43
C LEU A 195 5.28 11.23 -27.33
N GLY A 196 6.42 11.55 -27.93
CA GLY A 196 6.91 12.91 -28.10
C GLY A 196 6.60 13.47 -29.49
N THR A 197 7.20 14.62 -29.79
CA THR A 197 7.08 15.30 -31.08
C THR A 197 7.97 14.71 -32.19
N ASP A 198 8.99 13.93 -31.84
CA ASP A 198 9.91 13.32 -32.80
C ASP A 198 9.39 11.98 -33.37
N PRO A 199 9.10 11.89 -34.68
CA PRO A 199 8.63 10.67 -35.35
C PRO A 199 9.54 9.46 -35.15
N LEU A 200 10.87 9.64 -35.27
CA LEU A 200 11.82 8.53 -35.18
C LEU A 200 12.04 8.09 -33.73
N GLY A 201 12.16 9.06 -32.82
CA GLY A 201 12.23 8.78 -31.38
C GLY A 201 11.02 8.01 -30.86
N ASN A 202 9.82 8.25 -31.39
CA ASN A 202 8.62 7.51 -31.01
C ASN A 202 8.68 6.03 -31.38
N ILE A 203 9.19 5.69 -32.57
CA ILE A 203 9.36 4.29 -32.98
C ILE A 203 10.40 3.59 -32.10
N ILE A 204 11.52 4.25 -31.82
CA ILE A 204 12.56 3.70 -30.92
C ILE A 204 11.99 3.47 -29.52
N ARG A 205 11.13 4.36 -29.00
CA ARG A 205 10.46 4.15 -27.70
C ARG A 205 9.54 2.94 -27.72
N LEU A 206 8.78 2.74 -28.80
CA LEU A 206 7.94 1.55 -28.97
C LEU A 206 8.79 0.29 -29.04
N ASP A 207 9.88 0.31 -29.80
CA ASP A 207 10.82 -0.82 -29.90
C ASP A 207 11.45 -1.15 -28.54
N ASN A 208 11.91 -0.14 -27.80
CA ASN A 208 12.46 -0.33 -26.46
C ASN A 208 11.41 -0.89 -25.49
N SER A 209 10.14 -0.50 -25.62
CA SER A 209 9.07 -1.03 -24.77
C SER A 209 8.82 -2.53 -25.02
N LEU A 210 8.99 -2.99 -26.26
CA LEU A 210 8.84 -4.39 -26.66
C LEU A 210 10.10 -5.22 -26.43
N ASN A 211 11.28 -4.61 -26.48
CA ASN A 211 12.54 -5.31 -26.25
C ASN A 211 12.94 -5.38 -24.76
N ASN A 212 12.26 -4.63 -23.88
CA ASN A 212 12.55 -4.60 -22.45
C ASN A 212 11.65 -5.56 -21.65
N PHE A 213 11.15 -6.64 -22.27
CA PHE A 213 10.52 -7.71 -21.52
C PHE A 213 11.59 -8.40 -20.66
N PRO A 214 11.37 -8.52 -19.33
CA PRO A 214 12.30 -9.25 -18.48
C PRO A 214 12.29 -10.75 -18.88
N GLU A 215 13.49 -11.34 -18.99
CA GLU A 215 13.71 -12.80 -19.13
C GLU A 215 13.07 -13.60 -17.98
#